data_AF-A0A535GII3-F1
#
_entry.id   AF-A0A535GII3-F1
#
_cell.length_a   1.000
_cell.length_b   1.000
_cell.length_c   1.000
_cell.angle_alpha   90.00
_cell.angle_beta   90.00
_cell.angle_gamma   90.00
#
_symmetry.space_group_name_H-M   'P 1'
#
loop_
_entity.id
_entity.type
_entity.pdbx_description
1 polymer ?
#
loop_
_entity_poly.entity_id
_entity_poly.type
_entity_poly.pdbx_seq_one_letter_code
_entity_poly.pdbx_strand_id
1 'polypeptide(L)' 'MSVARVLVIEDDVNNLDVAQRIIRAAGHEPLSATDGASGLEKARSARPDA' A
#
# COMPACT_ATOMS: atom_id res chain seq x y z
N MET A 1 16.82 6.13 6.80
CA MET A 1 15.52 6.59 6.25
C MET A 1 14.47 6.33 7.32
N SER A 2 13.48 7.22 7.47
CA SER A 2 12.31 6.93 8.32
C SER A 2 11.43 5.89 7.65
N VAL A 3 10.73 5.08 8.45
CA VAL A 3 9.70 4.16 7.96
C VAL A 3 8.52 4.98 7.41
N ALA A 4 8.08 4.68 6.20
CA ALA A 4 6.92 5.31 5.56
C ALA A 4 5.79 4.28 5.44
N ARG A 5 4.53 4.76 5.51
CA ARG A 5 3.34 3.95 5.21
C ARG A 5 2.96 4.19 3.75
N VAL A 6 2.98 3.13 2.95
CA VAL A 6 2.77 3.19 1.49
C VAL A 6 1.47 2.49 1.13
N LEU A 7 0.52 3.19 0.53
CA LEU A 7 -0.72 2.59 0.04
C LEU A 7 -0.56 2.10 -1.40
N VAL A 8 -0.66 0.78 -1.60
CA VAL A 8 -0.74 0.17 -2.93
C VAL A 8 -2.20 -0.19 -3.24
N ILE A 9 -2.66 0.19 -4.44
CA ILE A 9 -3.97 -0.15 -4.99
C ILE A 9 -3.74 -1.05 -6.20
N GLU A 10 -4.11 -2.33 -6.11
CA GLU A 10 -3.85 -3.35 -7.12
C GLU A 10 -4.94 -4.42 -7.07
N ASP A 11 -5.57 -4.71 -8.20
CA ASP A 11 -6.72 -5.61 -8.32
C ASP A 11 -6.34 -7.08 -8.48
N ASP A 12 -5.12 -7.37 -8.97
CA ASP A 12 -4.57 -8.73 -8.99
C ASP A 12 -3.83 -9.08 -7.68
N VAL A 13 -4.25 -10.18 -7.05
CA VAL A 13 -3.71 -10.62 -5.75
C VAL A 13 -2.23 -11.01 -5.80
N ASN A 14 -1.72 -11.49 -6.94
CA ASN A 14 -0.32 -11.89 -7.08
C ASN A 14 0.57 -10.64 -7.20
N ASN A 15 0.15 -9.67 -8.01
CA ASN A 15 0.84 -8.39 -8.12
C ASN A 15 0.84 -7.66 -6.78
N LEU A 16 -0.28 -7.69 -6.06
CA LEU A 16 -0.41 -7.05 -4.76
C LEU A 16 0.54 -7.65 -3.71
N ASP A 17 0.70 -8.97 -3.70
CA ASP A 17 1.68 -9.65 -2.83
C ASP A 17 3.13 -9.25 -3.18
N VAL A 18 3.46 -9.20 -4.48
CA VAL A 18 4.79 -8.73 -4.93
C VAL A 18 5.06 -7.30 -4.47
N ALA A 19 4.11 -6.38 -4.67
CA ALA A 19 4.26 -4.99 -4.27
C ALA A 19 4.47 -4.84 -2.74
N GLN A 20 3.69 -5.58 -1.94
CA GLN A 20 3.85 -5.57 -0.48
C GLN A 20 5.22 -6.08 -0.04
N ARG A 21 5.75 -7.12 -0.69
CA ARG A 21 7.10 -7.64 -0.39
C ARG A 21 8.19 -6.62 -0.71
N ILE A 22 8.07 -5.91 -1.84
CA ILE A 22 9.01 -4.85 -2.23
C ILE A 22 9.00 -3.71 -1.20
N ILE A 23 7.82 -3.22 -0.81
CA ILE A 23 7.67 -2.14 0.19
C ILE A 23 8.30 -2.55 1.53
N ARG A 24 8.03 -3.78 2.00
CA ARG A 24 8.63 -4.30 3.24
C ARG A 24 10.15 -4.44 3.11
N ALA A 25 10.65 -4.95 1.99
CA ALA A 25 12.09 -5.10 1.75
C ALA A 25 12.82 -3.73 1.72
N ALA A 26 12.13 -2.66 1.33
CA ALA A 26 12.63 -1.29 1.41
C ALA A 26 12.60 -0.69 2.83
N GLY A 27 12.08 -1.40 3.83
CA GLY A 27 11.96 -0.92 5.21
C GLY A 27 10.73 -0.02 5.43
N HIS A 28 9.68 -0.20 4.65
CA HIS A 28 8.43 0.55 4.72
C HIS A 28 7.24 -0.35 5.06
N GLU A 29 6.12 0.26 5.46
CA GLU A 29 4.89 -0.42 5.85
C GLU A 29 3.85 -0.35 4.72
N PRO A 30 3.46 -1.47 4.11
CA PRO A 30 2.42 -1.45 3.10
C PRO A 30 1.02 -1.41 3.71
N LEU A 31 0.18 -0.54 3.15
CA LEU A 31 -1.28 -0.61 3.18
C LEU A 31 -1.76 -1.07 1.81
N SER A 32 -2.83 -1.84 1.74
CA SER A 32 -3.34 -2.38 0.48
C SER A 32 -4.81 -2.09 0.25
N ALA A 33 -5.20 -1.92 -1.01
CA ALA A 33 -6.58 -1.92 -1.48
C ALA A 33 -6.66 -2.65 -2.82
N THR A 34 -7.80 -3.26 -3.12
CA THR A 34 -8.01 -4.05 -4.35
C THR A 34 -8.79 -3.29 -5.42
N ASP A 35 -9.18 -2.06 -5.12
CA ASP A 35 -9.94 -1.19 -6.02
C ASP A 35 -9.78 0.28 -5.63
N GLY A 36 -10.17 1.18 -6.53
CA GLY A 36 -10.04 2.61 -6.33
C GLY A 36 -10.91 3.20 -5.22
N ALA A 37 -12.10 2.63 -4.97
CA ALA A 37 -13.01 3.15 -3.95
C ALA A 37 -12.48 2.85 -2.54
N SER A 38 -12.10 1.61 -2.28
CA SER A 38 -11.47 1.20 -1.02
C SER A 38 -10.09 1.84 -0.84
N GLY A 39 -9.35 2.05 -1.94
CA GLY A 39 -8.10 2.80 -1.95
C GLY A 39 -8.29 4.26 -1.53
N LEU A 40 -9.27 4.95 -2.09
CA LEU A 40 -9.57 6.35 -1.75
C LEU A 40 -10.02 6.50 -0.28
N GLU A 41 -10.85 5.58 0.22
CA GLU A 41 -11.26 5.55 1.62
C GLU A 41 -10.06 5.36 2.56
N LYS A 42 -9.16 4.42 2.24
CA LYS A 42 -7.93 4.18 3.01
C LYS A 42 -6.97 5.38 2.96
N ALA A 43 -6.80 6.01 1.80
CA ALA A 43 -5.96 7.19 1.67
C ALA A 43 -6.43 8.33 2.60
N ARG A 44 -7.75 8.56 2.67
CA ARG A 44 -8.35 9.60 3.51
C ARG A 44 -8.26 9.30 5.00
N SER A 45 -8.52 8.05 5.39
CA SER A 45 -8.58 7.62 6.79
C SER A 45 -7.19 7.37 7.40
N ALA A 46 -6.33 6.66 6.69
CA ALA A 46 -5.00 6.27 7.19
C ALA A 46 -3.92 7.33 6.94
N ARG A 47 -4.12 8.22 5.95
CA ARG A 47 -3.16 9.24 5.51
C ARG A 47 -1.74 8.68 5.30
N PRO A 48 -1.56 7.76 4.33
CA PRO A 48 -0.24 7.21 4.00
C PRO A 48 0.72 8.33 3.55
N ASP A 49 2.01 8.06 3.63
CA ASP A 49 3.07 8.97 3.20
C ASP A 49 3.27 8.93 1.67
N ALA A 50 2.92 7.80 1.04
CA ALA A 50 2.95 7.57 -0.40
C ALA A 50 1.76 6.71 -0.85
#